data_AF-H2Z308-F1
#
_entry.id   AF-H2Z308-F1
#
_cell.length_a   1.000
_cell.length_b   1.000
_cell.length_c   1.000
_cell.angle_alpha   90.00
_cell.angle_beta   90.00
_cell.angle_gamma   90.00
#
_symmetry.space_group_name_H-M   'P 1'
#
loop_
_entity.id
_entity.type
_entity.pdbx_description
1 polymer ?
#
loop_
_entity_poly.entity_id
_entity_poly.type
_entity_poly.pdbx_seq_one_letter_code
_entity_poly.pdbx_strand_id
1 'polypeptide(L)'
;MQDSQIIIQICSDADESDIKLTINIHLTSPAVRTATKTEDAAQDAPGTLNKEKCLKSLAELRHSKWFQACANIIPSCVIVIRILREIKLRCPEWNAISDWALELLVEKSLRTSPVPMSLGGSLQRVMEVIGSGILLAGSGGVQDPCEREEVDVMDHLSEQDREDLTVSAQNFLRMLVFRQAHRVLGMEALPKPEWLVKKTEAISMH
;
A
#
# COMPACT_ATOMS: atom_id res chain seq x y z
N MET A 1 2.05 -29.98 -13.16
CA MET A 1 1.98 -29.20 -11.90
C MET A 1 0.53 -28.78 -11.71
N GLN A 2 -0.04 -29.05 -10.53
CA GLN A 2 -1.41 -28.62 -10.22
C GLN A 2 -1.42 -27.15 -9.79
N ASP A 3 -2.54 -26.47 -10.02
CA ASP A 3 -2.77 -25.15 -9.47
C ASP A 3 -2.79 -25.23 -7.94
N SER A 4 -2.01 -24.38 -7.28
CA SER A 4 -1.93 -24.29 -5.82
C SER A 4 -3.06 -23.43 -5.24
N GLN A 5 -4.21 -23.39 -5.91
CA GLN A 5 -5.29 -22.48 -5.57
C GLN A 5 -6.66 -23.14 -5.78
N ILE A 6 -7.55 -22.97 -4.82
CA ILE A 6 -8.97 -23.30 -4.91
C ILE A 6 -9.74 -21.98 -5.01
N ILE A 7 -10.63 -21.87 -5.99
CA ILE A 7 -11.44 -20.66 -6.22
C ILE A 7 -12.88 -20.97 -5.81
N ILE A 8 -13.42 -20.19 -4.88
CA ILE A 8 -14.82 -20.25 -4.44
C ILE A 8 -15.50 -18.96 -4.88
N GLN A 9 -16.58 -19.07 -5.67
CA GLN A 9 -17.38 -17.91 -6.09
C GLN A 9 -18.72 -17.93 -5.34
N ILE A 10 -19.05 -16.80 -4.72
CA ILE A 10 -20.32 -16.57 -4.04
C ILE A 10 -21.05 -15.52 -4.87
N CYS A 11 -22.17 -15.93 -5.47
CA CYS A 11 -23.09 -15.05 -6.18
C CYS A 11 -24.24 -14.67 -5.24
N SER A 12 -24.67 -13.42 -5.28
CA SER A 12 -25.90 -12.96 -4.61
C SER A 12 -27.05 -13.00 -5.60
N ASP A 13 -28.19 -13.59 -5.21
CA ASP A 13 -29.41 -13.67 -6.03
C ASP A 13 -30.23 -12.35 -6.05
N ALA A 14 -29.68 -11.25 -5.51
CA ALA A 14 -30.37 -9.97 -5.46
C ALA A 14 -30.20 -9.18 -6.78
N ASP A 15 -31.34 -8.92 -7.43
CA ASP A 15 -31.47 -8.17 -8.67
C ASP A 15 -30.67 -6.84 -8.70
N GLU A 16 -30.17 -6.52 -9.90
CA GLU A 16 -29.51 -5.28 -10.36
C GLU A 16 -27.99 -5.05 -10.12
N SER A 17 -27.25 -5.94 -9.46
CA SER A 17 -25.78 -5.88 -9.54
C SER A 17 -25.13 -7.26 -9.57
N ASP A 18 -24.43 -7.59 -10.67
CA ASP A 18 -23.68 -8.85 -10.87
C ASP A 18 -22.38 -8.85 -10.03
N ILE A 19 -22.47 -8.55 -8.74
CA ILE A 19 -21.34 -8.54 -7.82
C ILE A 19 -21.05 -9.98 -7.40
N LYS A 20 -19.95 -10.53 -7.94
CA LYS A 20 -19.44 -11.87 -7.60
C LYS A 20 -18.31 -11.75 -6.59
N LEU A 21 -18.52 -12.25 -5.38
CA LEU A 21 -17.43 -12.38 -4.41
C LEU A 21 -16.62 -13.62 -4.76
N THR A 22 -15.34 -13.45 -5.09
CA THR A 22 -14.42 -14.56 -5.36
C THR A 22 -13.42 -14.69 -4.22
N ILE A 23 -13.40 -15.86 -3.58
CA ILE A 23 -12.45 -16.23 -2.53
C ILE A 23 -11.41 -17.17 -3.13
N ASN A 24 -10.15 -16.77 -3.05
CA ASN A 24 -9.01 -17.55 -3.51
C ASN A 24 -8.29 -18.18 -2.32
N ILE A 25 -8.31 -19.51 -2.23
CA ILE A 25 -7.63 -20.26 -1.17
C ILE A 25 -6.31 -20.78 -1.74
N HIS A 26 -5.20 -20.23 -1.26
CA HIS A 26 -3.87 -20.62 -1.67
C HIS A 26 -3.32 -21.73 -0.76
N LEU A 27 -2.90 -22.85 -1.35
CA LEU A 27 -2.34 -24.00 -0.63
C LEU A 27 -0.82 -23.91 -0.62
N THR A 28 -0.21 -24.00 0.56
CA THR A 28 1.25 -23.99 0.74
C THR A 28 1.67 -24.70 2.03
N SER A 29 2.96 -24.92 2.24
CA SER A 29 3.53 -25.52 3.46
C SER A 29 4.84 -24.83 3.85
N PRO A 30 5.11 -24.56 5.14
CA PRO A 30 6.39 -24.02 5.60
C PRO A 30 7.61 -24.83 5.11
N ALA A 31 7.43 -26.14 4.88
CA ALA A 31 8.47 -27.04 4.36
C ALA A 31 9.01 -26.61 2.99
N VAL A 32 8.19 -25.94 2.15
CA VAL A 32 8.58 -25.49 0.81
C VAL A 32 9.72 -24.47 0.85
N ARG A 33 9.82 -23.69 1.94
CA ARG A 33 10.89 -22.69 2.11
C ARG A 33 12.15 -23.26 2.73
N THR A 34 12.05 -24.36 3.48
CA THR A 34 13.18 -25.02 4.14
C THR A 34 13.80 -26.13 3.32
N ALA A 35 13.15 -26.55 2.23
CA ALA A 35 13.64 -27.61 1.37
C ALA A 35 15.04 -27.30 0.83
N THR A 36 15.97 -28.23 1.03
CA THR A 36 17.36 -28.12 0.54
C THR A 36 17.42 -28.48 -0.94
N LYS A 37 18.45 -28.01 -1.67
CA LYS A 37 18.65 -28.32 -3.11
C LYS A 37 18.59 -29.82 -3.45
N THR A 38 18.87 -30.69 -2.49
CA THR A 38 18.76 -32.16 -2.60
C THR A 38 17.32 -32.68 -2.65
N GLU A 39 16.35 -31.97 -2.08
CA GLU A 39 14.92 -32.33 -2.07
C GLU A 39 14.16 -31.81 -3.29
N ASP A 40 14.79 -30.95 -4.10
CA ASP A 40 14.21 -30.42 -5.34
C ASP A 40 13.99 -31.53 -6.39
N ALA A 41 14.75 -32.64 -6.33
CA ALA A 41 14.58 -33.79 -7.22
C ALA A 41 13.25 -34.57 -7.00
N ALA A 42 12.61 -34.40 -5.83
CA ALA A 42 11.29 -34.98 -5.56
C ALA A 42 10.12 -34.05 -5.97
N GLN A 43 10.40 -32.81 -6.41
CA GLN A 43 9.37 -31.82 -6.75
C GLN A 43 8.69 -32.07 -8.10
N ASP A 44 9.30 -32.86 -8.97
CA ASP A 44 8.72 -33.26 -10.25
C ASP A 44 7.81 -34.50 -10.15
N ALA A 45 7.54 -34.97 -8.93
CA ALA A 45 6.59 -36.05 -8.71
C ALA A 45 5.17 -35.65 -9.18
N PRO A 46 4.40 -36.57 -9.79
CA PRO A 46 3.02 -36.32 -10.16
C PRO A 46 2.17 -35.93 -8.93
N GLY A 47 1.48 -34.80 -8.99
CA GLY A 47 0.65 -34.28 -7.89
C GLY A 47 1.30 -33.19 -7.03
N THR A 48 2.53 -32.79 -7.31
CA THR A 48 3.18 -31.68 -6.59
C THR A 48 2.64 -30.32 -7.05
N LEU A 49 2.39 -29.45 -6.07
CA LEU A 49 1.99 -28.06 -6.28
C LEU A 49 3.15 -27.23 -6.85
N ASN A 50 2.84 -26.18 -7.62
CA ASN A 50 3.86 -25.27 -8.12
C ASN A 50 4.61 -24.58 -6.96
N LYS A 51 5.93 -24.82 -6.86
CA LYS A 51 6.78 -24.32 -5.79
C LYS A 51 6.78 -22.79 -5.69
N GLU A 52 6.86 -22.10 -6.82
CA GLU A 52 6.90 -20.63 -6.87
C GLU A 52 5.60 -20.02 -6.33
N LYS A 53 4.44 -20.56 -6.74
CA LYS A 53 3.14 -20.12 -6.21
C LYS A 53 3.02 -20.40 -4.70
N CYS A 54 3.51 -21.56 -4.24
CA CYS A 54 3.56 -21.89 -2.82
C CYS A 54 4.44 -20.91 -2.02
N LEU A 55 5.61 -20.54 -2.55
CA LEU A 55 6.53 -19.57 -1.93
C LEU A 55 5.92 -18.17 -1.89
N LYS A 56 5.26 -17.73 -2.97
CA LYS A 56 4.53 -16.46 -3.01
C LYS A 56 3.43 -16.41 -1.96
N SER A 57 2.67 -17.50 -1.81
CA SER A 57 1.62 -17.62 -0.78
C SER A 57 2.20 -17.53 0.64
N LEU A 58 3.39 -18.09 0.87
CA LEU A 58 4.10 -17.95 2.16
C LEU A 58 4.65 -16.53 2.39
N ALA A 59 5.01 -15.79 1.33
CA ALA A 59 5.37 -14.37 1.44
C ALA A 59 4.15 -13.55 1.85
N GLU A 60 3.02 -13.70 1.15
CA GLU A 60 1.76 -13.01 1.47
C GLU A 60 1.26 -13.31 2.91
N LEU A 61 1.43 -14.56 3.38
CA LEU A 61 1.12 -14.91 4.76
C LEU A 61 2.02 -14.18 5.78
N ARG A 62 3.31 -13.99 5.46
CA ARG A 62 4.23 -13.21 6.30
C ARG A 62 3.88 -11.73 6.27
N HIS A 63 3.57 -11.17 5.09
CA HIS A 63 3.14 -9.78 4.94
C HIS A 63 1.89 -9.51 5.78
N SER A 64 0.91 -10.43 5.74
CA SER A 64 -0.30 -10.35 6.54
C SER A 64 -0.02 -10.34 8.05
N LYS A 65 0.87 -11.22 8.53
CA LYS A 65 1.29 -11.27 9.94
C LYS A 65 2.03 -10.00 10.36
N TRP A 66 2.96 -9.54 9.52
CA TRP A 66 3.68 -8.29 9.73
C TRP A 66 2.71 -7.11 9.79
N PHE A 67 1.74 -7.03 8.88
CA PHE A 67 0.77 -5.95 8.82
C PHE A 67 -0.04 -5.87 10.13
N GLN A 68 -0.52 -7.02 10.61
CA GLN A 68 -1.25 -7.09 11.88
C GLN A 68 -0.39 -6.65 13.08
N ALA A 69 0.88 -7.05 13.12
CA ALA A 69 1.78 -6.77 14.24
C ALA A 69 2.42 -5.37 14.19
N CYS A 70 2.55 -4.77 13.00
CA CYS A 70 3.34 -3.57 12.78
C CYS A 70 2.50 -2.39 12.24
N ALA A 71 1.81 -2.56 11.12
CA ALA A 71 1.06 -1.47 10.50
C ALA A 71 -0.26 -1.16 11.23
N ASN A 72 -1.00 -2.19 11.66
CA ASN A 72 -2.32 -2.05 12.26
C ASN A 72 -2.30 -1.37 13.64
N ILE A 73 -1.18 -1.44 14.34
CA ILE A 73 -1.01 -0.81 15.67
C ILE A 73 -0.68 0.68 15.59
N ILE A 74 -0.32 1.21 14.41
CA ILE A 74 0.02 2.62 14.22
C ILE A 74 -1.26 3.42 13.94
N PRO A 75 -1.57 4.47 14.73
CA PRO A 75 -2.73 5.33 14.47
C PRO A 75 -2.73 5.88 13.04
N SER A 76 -3.91 5.95 12.43
CA SER A 76 -4.13 6.44 11.05
C SER A 76 -3.49 5.62 9.92
N CYS A 77 -2.54 4.73 10.18
CA CYS A 77 -1.78 3.99 9.17
C CYS A 77 -2.69 3.26 8.16
N VAL A 78 -3.61 2.43 8.67
CA VAL A 78 -4.55 1.68 7.82
C VAL A 78 -5.43 2.58 6.96
N ILE A 79 -5.85 3.73 7.49
CA ILE A 79 -6.70 4.67 6.75
C ILE A 79 -5.88 5.40 5.68
N VAL A 80 -4.64 5.78 5.97
CA VAL A 80 -3.74 6.37 4.98
C VAL A 80 -3.45 5.38 3.85
N ILE A 81 -3.20 4.10 4.16
CA ILE A 81 -3.02 3.05 3.14
C ILE A 81 -4.26 2.94 2.24
N ARG A 82 -5.47 3.00 2.80
CA ARG A 82 -6.72 2.99 2.02
C ARG A 82 -6.83 4.21 1.11
N ILE A 83 -6.50 5.40 1.61
CA ILE A 83 -6.50 6.64 0.80
C ILE A 83 -5.49 6.52 -0.34
N LEU A 84 -4.27 6.06 -0.06
CA LEU A 84 -3.25 5.92 -1.10
C LEU A 84 -3.62 4.86 -2.14
N ARG A 85 -4.28 3.76 -1.75
CA ARG A 85 -4.84 2.78 -2.70
C ARG A 85 -5.92 3.39 -3.60
N GLU A 86 -6.76 4.27 -3.07
CA GLU A 86 -7.71 5.04 -3.89
C GLU A 86 -6.97 5.94 -4.89
N ILE A 87 -5.93 6.65 -4.43
CA ILE A 87 -5.08 7.48 -5.30
C ILE A 87 -4.46 6.64 -6.40
N LYS A 88 -3.97 5.42 -6.12
CA LYS A 88 -3.46 4.50 -7.17
C LYS A 88 -4.49 4.25 -8.26
N LEU A 89 -5.74 3.98 -7.89
CA LEU A 89 -6.81 3.72 -8.86
C LEU A 89 -7.08 4.91 -9.78
N ARG A 90 -6.83 6.13 -9.30
CA ARG A 90 -7.22 7.38 -9.97
C ARG A 90 -6.05 8.11 -10.64
N CYS A 91 -4.83 7.87 -10.19
CA CYS A 91 -3.58 8.48 -10.67
C CYS A 91 -2.66 7.40 -11.25
N PRO A 92 -2.52 7.28 -12.59
CA PRO A 92 -1.76 6.22 -13.23
C PRO A 92 -0.30 6.11 -12.79
N GLU A 93 0.33 7.22 -12.42
CA GLU A 93 1.72 7.28 -11.95
C GLU A 93 1.91 6.47 -10.66
N TRP A 94 0.85 6.34 -9.86
CA TRP A 94 0.86 5.59 -8.61
C TRP A 94 0.63 4.08 -8.83
N ASN A 95 0.32 3.62 -10.04
CA ASN A 95 0.13 2.18 -10.29
C ASN A 95 1.45 1.39 -10.27
N ALA A 96 2.59 2.05 -10.51
CA ALA A 96 3.90 1.40 -10.53
C ALA A 96 4.30 0.83 -9.16
N ILE A 97 3.93 1.50 -8.06
CA ILE A 97 4.24 1.03 -6.71
C ILE A 97 3.34 -0.16 -6.33
N SER A 98 3.93 -1.26 -5.87
CA SER A 98 3.17 -2.43 -5.42
C SER A 98 2.40 -2.13 -4.12
N ASP A 99 1.32 -2.87 -3.84
CA ASP A 99 0.57 -2.68 -2.60
C ASP A 99 1.42 -2.95 -1.36
N TRP A 100 2.28 -3.95 -1.42
CA TRP A 100 3.21 -4.26 -0.32
C TRP A 100 4.21 -3.13 -0.07
N ALA A 101 4.81 -2.60 -1.14
CA ALA A 101 5.72 -1.47 -1.06
C ALA A 101 5.03 -0.21 -0.48
N LEU A 102 3.77 0.03 -0.87
CA LEU A 102 2.97 1.12 -0.34
C LEU A 102 2.67 0.96 1.16
N GLU A 103 2.32 -0.25 1.61
CA GLU A 103 2.09 -0.55 3.02
C GLU A 103 3.34 -0.29 3.87
N LEU A 104 4.50 -0.77 3.42
CA LEU A 104 5.79 -0.54 4.11
C LEU A 104 6.16 0.95 4.16
N LEU A 105 5.95 1.69 3.07
CA LEU A 105 6.22 3.14 3.04
C LEU A 105 5.38 3.90 4.04
N VAL A 106 4.06 3.66 4.08
CA VAL A 106 3.19 4.36 5.03
C VAL A 106 3.60 4.02 6.45
N GLU A 107 3.79 2.74 6.73
CA GLU A 107 4.18 2.25 8.05
C GLU A 107 5.49 2.88 8.53
N LYS A 108 6.55 2.85 7.71
CA LYS A 108 7.85 3.45 8.05
C LYS A 108 7.77 4.97 8.20
N SER A 109 7.02 5.64 7.33
CA SER A 109 6.83 7.10 7.39
C SER A 109 6.19 7.54 8.70
N LEU A 110 5.24 6.76 9.21
CA LEU A 110 4.52 7.07 10.45
C LEU A 110 5.27 6.56 11.69
N ARG A 111 5.88 5.38 11.64
CA ARG A 111 6.67 4.82 12.75
C ARG A 111 7.85 5.72 13.14
N THR A 112 8.45 6.38 12.16
CA THR A 112 9.58 7.31 12.38
C THR A 112 9.13 8.69 12.86
N SER A 113 7.84 8.95 13.02
CA SER A 113 7.34 10.20 13.58
C SER A 113 7.66 10.30 15.08
N PRO A 114 8.16 11.44 15.58
CA PRO A 114 8.43 11.64 17.00
C PRO A 114 7.14 11.81 17.83
N VAL A 115 6.01 12.11 17.18
CA VAL A 115 4.74 12.41 17.85
C VAL A 115 3.56 11.72 17.16
N PRO A 116 2.49 11.38 17.90
CA PRO A 116 1.24 10.92 17.30
C PRO A 116 0.68 11.96 16.33
N MET A 117 0.31 11.53 15.13
CA MET A 117 -0.21 12.41 14.08
C MET A 117 -1.71 12.22 13.89
N SER A 118 -2.40 13.31 13.55
CA SER A 118 -3.76 13.24 13.02
C SER A 118 -3.76 12.53 11.66
N LEU A 119 -4.92 12.12 11.16
CA LEU A 119 -5.02 11.50 9.83
C LEU A 119 -4.47 12.43 8.73
N GLY A 120 -4.82 13.72 8.77
CA GLY A 120 -4.31 14.71 7.82
C GLY A 120 -2.79 14.90 7.91
N GLY A 121 -2.25 14.98 9.13
CA GLY A 121 -0.80 15.05 9.34
C GLY A 121 -0.07 13.77 8.90
N SER A 122 -0.69 12.62 9.10
CA SER A 122 -0.15 11.32 8.67
C SER A 122 -0.06 11.23 7.14
N LEU A 123 -1.10 11.66 6.43
CA LEU A 123 -1.09 11.71 4.97
C LEU A 123 -0.03 12.71 4.47
N GLN A 124 0.06 13.90 5.07
CA GLN A 124 1.10 14.89 4.76
C GLN A 124 2.50 14.29 4.94
N ARG A 125 2.74 13.63 6.07
CA ARG A 125 4.04 13.01 6.39
C ARG A 125 4.44 11.96 5.36
N VAL A 126 3.52 11.12 4.89
CA VAL A 126 3.84 10.15 3.83
C VAL A 126 4.21 10.87 2.53
N MET A 127 3.47 11.91 2.14
CA MET A 127 3.79 12.70 0.95
C MET A 127 5.15 13.42 1.08
N GLU A 128 5.52 13.87 2.29
CA GLU A 128 6.85 14.42 2.57
C GLU A 128 7.97 13.39 2.39
N VAL A 129 7.80 12.18 2.93
CA VAL A 129 8.81 11.11 2.83
C VAL A 129 9.01 10.68 1.38
N ILE A 130 7.91 10.50 0.62
CA ILE A 130 8.02 10.16 -0.80
C ILE A 130 8.63 11.33 -1.58
N GLY A 131 8.12 12.55 -1.34
CA GLY A 131 8.57 13.76 -2.01
C GLY A 131 10.01 14.18 -1.69
N SER A 132 10.60 13.71 -0.58
CA SER A 132 12.02 13.89 -0.27
C SER A 132 12.95 13.00 -1.09
N GLY A 133 12.40 12.12 -1.95
CA GLY A 133 13.17 11.30 -2.86
C GLY A 133 13.61 9.96 -2.28
N ILE A 134 12.89 9.40 -1.30
CA ILE A 134 13.20 8.05 -0.77
C ILE A 134 13.14 6.96 -1.85
N LEU A 135 12.44 7.21 -2.97
CA LEU A 135 12.34 6.29 -4.09
C LEU A 135 13.45 6.46 -5.12
N LEU A 136 14.22 7.54 -5.08
CA LEU A 136 15.26 7.83 -6.07
C LEU A 136 16.50 6.95 -5.87
N ALA A 137 17.29 6.80 -6.93
CA ALA A 137 18.53 6.03 -6.88
C ALA A 137 19.47 6.56 -5.77
N GLY A 138 20.08 5.64 -5.02
CA GLY A 138 21.01 5.97 -3.93
C GLY A 138 20.36 6.31 -2.58
N SER A 139 19.02 6.24 -2.46
CA SER A 139 18.30 6.48 -1.20
C SER A 139 18.44 5.36 -0.16
N GLY A 140 18.95 4.19 -0.56
CA GLY A 140 18.97 2.97 0.24
C GLY A 140 17.69 2.13 0.17
N GLY A 141 16.69 2.57 -0.60
CA GLY A 141 15.50 1.77 -0.89
C GLY A 141 14.60 1.50 0.32
N VAL A 142 13.68 0.53 0.17
CA VAL A 142 12.81 0.07 1.26
C VAL A 142 12.99 -1.43 1.44
N GLN A 143 13.80 -1.80 2.43
CA GLN A 143 14.01 -3.20 2.76
C GLN A 143 12.72 -3.89 3.22
N ASP A 144 12.49 -5.09 2.69
CA ASP A 144 11.42 -6.01 3.08
C ASP A 144 11.70 -6.65 4.45
N PRO A 145 10.90 -6.36 5.50
CA PRO A 145 11.11 -6.93 6.83
C PRO A 145 10.66 -8.40 6.93
N CYS A 146 9.96 -8.92 5.93
CA CYS A 146 9.49 -10.29 5.90
C CYS A 146 10.51 -11.25 5.28
N GLU A 147 11.50 -10.77 4.53
CA GLU A 147 12.54 -11.58 3.91
C GLU A 147 13.81 -11.69 4.76
N ARG A 148 14.55 -12.79 4.57
CA ARG A 148 15.82 -13.03 5.28
C ARG A 148 17.00 -12.36 4.58
N GLU A 149 16.95 -12.35 3.26
CA GLU A 149 17.92 -11.67 2.40
C GLU A 149 17.55 -10.19 2.33
N GLU A 150 18.53 -9.34 2.02
CA GLU A 150 18.29 -7.91 1.80
C GLU A 150 17.57 -7.75 0.46
N VAL A 151 16.25 -7.62 0.52
CA VAL A 151 15.37 -7.40 -0.63
C VAL A 151 14.81 -5.97 -0.55
N ASP A 152 15.07 -5.14 -1.55
CA ASP A 152 14.40 -3.85 -1.71
C ASP A 152 13.06 -4.08 -2.44
N VAL A 153 11.94 -3.72 -1.78
CA VAL A 153 10.60 -3.88 -2.36
C VAL A 153 10.32 -2.90 -3.51
N MET A 154 11.24 -1.95 -3.76
CA MET A 154 11.14 -0.95 -4.82
C MET A 154 11.95 -1.33 -6.07
N ASP A 155 12.73 -2.41 -6.05
CA ASP A 155 13.65 -2.77 -7.14
C ASP A 155 12.97 -2.96 -8.50
N HIS A 156 11.67 -3.27 -8.53
CA HIS A 156 10.91 -3.41 -9.77
C HIS A 156 10.54 -2.06 -10.43
N LEU A 157 10.71 -0.93 -9.74
CA LEU A 157 10.40 0.40 -10.25
C LEU A 157 11.51 0.90 -11.18
N SER A 158 11.13 1.36 -12.37
CA SER A 158 12.05 2.05 -13.27
C SER A 158 12.45 3.43 -12.71
N GLU A 159 13.52 4.02 -13.25
CA GLU A 159 13.92 5.39 -12.87
C GLU A 159 12.80 6.40 -13.14
N GLN A 160 12.08 6.25 -14.26
CA GLN A 160 10.95 7.11 -14.59
C GLN A 160 9.79 6.96 -13.59
N ASP A 161 9.43 5.72 -13.22
CA ASP A 161 8.38 5.49 -12.21
C ASP A 161 8.73 6.17 -10.88
N ARG A 162 10.00 6.07 -10.47
CA ARG A 162 10.51 6.68 -9.23
C ARG A 162 10.43 8.20 -9.28
N GLU A 163 10.80 8.81 -10.40
CA GLU A 163 10.69 10.26 -10.61
C GLU A 163 9.23 10.71 -10.61
N ASP A 164 8.35 10.05 -11.36
CA ASP A 164 6.94 10.39 -11.49
C ASP A 164 6.22 10.32 -10.14
N LEU A 165 6.44 9.24 -9.37
CA LEU A 165 5.95 9.10 -7.99
C LEU A 165 6.44 10.24 -7.09
N THR A 166 7.73 10.58 -7.18
CA THR A 166 8.35 11.64 -6.36
C THR A 166 7.73 13.00 -6.68
N VAL A 167 7.62 13.35 -7.96
CA VAL A 167 7.01 14.62 -8.42
C VAL A 167 5.54 14.69 -8.03
N SER A 168 4.80 13.59 -8.22
CA SER A 168 3.40 13.50 -7.85
C SER A 168 3.19 13.72 -6.34
N ALA A 169 4.00 13.06 -5.50
CA ALA A 169 3.97 13.25 -4.05
C ALA A 169 4.31 14.69 -3.63
N GLN A 170 5.31 15.32 -4.26
CA GLN A 170 5.64 16.73 -3.99
C GLN A 170 4.47 17.67 -4.32
N ASN A 171 3.76 17.42 -5.42
CA ASN A 171 2.57 18.20 -5.80
C ASN A 171 1.42 17.99 -4.82
N PHE A 172 1.15 16.76 -4.40
CA PHE A 172 0.15 16.44 -3.40
C PHE A 172 0.47 17.06 -2.04
N LEU A 173 1.73 17.03 -1.62
CA LEU A 173 2.19 17.69 -0.41
C LEU A 173 1.86 19.19 -0.42
N ARG A 174 2.20 19.90 -1.51
CA ARG A 174 1.88 21.33 -1.66
C ARG A 174 0.37 21.56 -1.53
N MET A 175 -0.46 20.75 -2.18
CA MET A 175 -1.91 20.86 -2.06
C MET A 175 -2.40 20.63 -0.62
N LEU A 176 -1.86 19.65 0.10
CA LEU A 176 -2.21 19.40 1.49
C LEU A 176 -1.83 20.58 2.40
N VAL A 177 -0.63 21.17 2.21
CA VAL A 177 -0.15 22.32 2.99
C VAL A 177 -0.99 23.57 2.71
N PHE A 178 -1.35 23.81 1.46
CA PHE A 178 -2.21 24.94 1.06
C PHE A 178 -3.72 24.68 1.25
N ARG A 179 -4.09 23.69 2.10
CA ARG A 179 -5.48 23.36 2.48
C ARG A 179 -6.38 22.97 1.30
N GLN A 180 -5.80 22.38 0.26
CA GLN A 180 -6.48 21.86 -0.92
C GLN A 180 -6.59 20.32 -0.90
N ALA A 181 -6.75 19.73 0.29
CA ALA A 181 -6.80 18.27 0.46
C ALA A 181 -7.89 17.59 -0.39
N HIS A 182 -9.01 18.28 -0.63
CA HIS A 182 -10.09 17.80 -1.51
C HIS A 182 -9.60 17.43 -2.91
N ARG A 183 -8.61 18.15 -3.47
CA ARG A 183 -8.02 17.84 -4.78
C ARG A 183 -7.19 16.56 -4.75
N VAL A 184 -6.41 16.35 -3.69
CA VAL A 184 -5.63 15.12 -3.48
C VAL A 184 -6.56 13.92 -3.34
N LEU A 185 -7.65 14.09 -2.59
CA LEU A 185 -8.67 13.08 -2.34
C LEU A 185 -9.66 12.87 -3.51
N GLY A 186 -9.52 13.63 -4.62
CA GLY A 186 -10.42 13.50 -5.77
C GLY A 186 -11.88 13.82 -5.47
N MET A 187 -12.15 14.70 -4.51
CA MET A 187 -13.50 15.05 -4.06
C MET A 187 -13.78 16.55 -4.14
N GLU A 188 -15.05 16.92 -4.06
CA GLU A 188 -15.43 18.33 -3.92
C GLU A 188 -14.99 18.89 -2.57
N ALA A 189 -14.72 20.20 -2.54
CA ALA A 189 -14.38 20.88 -1.31
C ALA A 189 -15.58 20.86 -0.35
N LEU A 190 -15.35 20.39 0.89
CA LEU A 190 -16.37 20.46 1.92
C LEU A 190 -16.82 21.90 2.15
N PRO A 191 -18.12 22.13 2.42
CA PRO A 191 -18.63 23.46 2.69
C PRO A 191 -17.90 24.07 3.89
N LYS A 192 -17.64 25.38 3.82
CA LYS A 192 -17.05 26.10 4.94
C LYS A 192 -18.01 26.04 6.13
N PRO A 193 -17.53 25.71 7.34
CA PRO A 193 -18.40 25.72 8.51
C PRO A 193 -18.90 27.14 8.78
N GLU A 194 -20.16 27.28 9.19
CA GLU A 194 -20.83 28.58 9.35
C GLU A 194 -20.04 29.57 10.22
N TRP A 195 -19.38 29.10 11.27
CA TRP A 195 -18.59 29.94 12.17
C TRP A 195 -17.42 30.63 11.45
N LEU A 196 -16.83 29.97 10.44
CA LEU A 196 -15.73 30.52 9.66
C LEU A 196 -16.24 31.56 8.66
N VAL A 197 -17.42 31.32 8.08
CA VAL A 197 -18.10 32.27 7.19
C VAL A 197 -18.39 33.56 7.96
N LYS A 198 -19.07 33.46 9.11
CA LYS A 198 -19.39 34.61 9.98
C LYS A 198 -18.15 35.38 10.41
N LYS A 199 -17.04 34.69 10.72
CA LYS A 199 -15.76 35.33 11.08
C LYS A 199 -15.13 36.09 9.91
N THR A 200 -15.21 35.54 8.70
CA THR A 200 -14.62 36.15 7.49
C THR A 200 -15.42 37.39 7.07
N GLU A 201 -16.75 37.31 7.15
CA GLU A 201 -17.65 38.45 6.90
C GLU A 201 -17.39 39.59 7.90
N ALA A 202 -17.27 39.29 9.19
CA ALA A 202 -16.98 40.29 10.21
C ALA A 202 -15.63 41.00 10.00
N ILE A 203 -14.62 40.30 9.48
CA ILE A 203 -13.30 40.89 9.16
C ILE A 203 -13.36 41.75 7.90
N SER A 204 -14.19 41.40 6.91
CA SER A 204 -14.33 42.15 5.65
C SER A 204 -15.15 43.44 5.78
N MET A 205 -15.84 43.65 6.89
CA MET A 205 -16.64 44.85 7.17
C MET A 205 -15.84 45.95 7.90
N HIS A 206 -14.54 45.76 8.09
CA HIS A 206 -13.59 46.72 8.66
C HIS A 206 -12.42 46.93 7.70
#